data_AF-A0AAW4KYG7-F1
#
_entry.id   AF-A0AAW4KYG7-F1
#
_cell.length_a   1.000
_cell.length_b   1.000
_cell.length_c   1.000
_cell.angle_alpha   90.00
_cell.angle_beta   90.00
_cell.angle_gamma   90.00
#
_symmetry.space_group_name_H-M   'P 1'
#
loop_
_entity.id
_entity.type
_entity.pdbx_description
1 polymer ?
#
loop_
_entity_poly.entity_id
_entity_poly.type
_entity_poly.pdbx_seq_one_letter_code
_entity_poly.pdbx_strand_id
1 'polypeptide(L)'
;GRDTGSGTASLTVSMTVTNDCQITAPNISFGSAPVVSGFTAVTGQTINIACTKGSAYTVGLSDGQNPVSVGGRRRMISGSNYLAYDIFQSA
;
A
#
# COMPACT_ATOMS: atom_id res chain seq x y z
N GLY A 1 -11.14 24.99 60.72
CA GLY A 1 -10.06 25.56 59.89
C GLY A 1 -10.23 25.03 58.49
N ARG A 2 -9.93 25.82 57.45
CA ARG A 2 -9.86 25.31 56.08
C ARG A 2 -8.40 25.08 55.75
N ASP A 3 -8.03 23.84 55.44
CA ASP A 3 -6.68 23.50 55.03
C ASP A 3 -6.41 24.09 53.63
N THR A 4 -5.31 24.85 53.52
CA THR A 4 -4.86 25.55 52.29
C THR A 4 -3.56 24.94 51.77
N GLY A 5 -3.32 23.67 52.06
CA GLY A 5 -2.11 22.96 51.64
C GLY A 5 -2.06 22.78 50.14
N SER A 6 -0.98 23.25 49.52
CA SER A 6 -0.60 22.88 48.16
C SER A 6 0.62 21.97 48.22
N GLY A 7 0.65 20.95 47.37
CA GLY A 7 1.75 20.00 47.27
C GLY A 7 1.90 19.53 45.84
N THR A 8 3.14 19.42 45.37
CA THR A 8 3.47 18.89 44.05
C THR A 8 3.85 17.42 44.16
N ALA A 9 3.24 16.57 43.32
CA ALA A 9 3.59 15.17 43.18
C ALA A 9 4.15 14.92 41.78
N SER A 10 5.23 14.16 41.70
CA SER A 10 5.86 13.77 40.44
C SER A 10 5.26 12.46 39.95
N LEU A 11 4.69 12.44 38.74
CA LEU A 11 4.24 11.23 38.07
C LEU A 11 5.19 10.91 36.91
N THR A 12 5.87 9.78 36.98
CA THR A 12 6.65 9.27 35.85
C THR A 12 5.72 8.59 34.86
N VAL A 13 5.70 9.08 33.63
CA VAL A 13 4.95 8.47 32.50
C VAL A 13 5.95 7.97 31.47
N SER A 14 5.74 6.77 30.94
CA SER A 14 6.52 6.20 29.84
C SER A 14 5.63 5.92 28.63
N MET A 15 6.22 5.97 27.43
CA MET A 15 5.58 5.64 26.16
C MET A 15 6.55 4.84 25.30
N THR A 16 6.07 3.72 24.75
CA THR A 16 6.82 2.91 23.78
C THR A 16 6.35 3.27 22.38
N VAL A 17 7.27 3.70 21.52
CA VAL A 17 6.99 3.90 20.09
C VAL A 17 7.26 2.60 19.36
N THR A 18 6.22 2.03 18.74
CA THR A 18 6.33 0.83 17.92
C THR A 18 6.42 1.18 16.43
N ASN A 19 6.98 0.27 15.65
CA ASN A 19 6.96 0.40 14.19
C ASN A 19 5.51 0.26 13.70
N ASP A 20 5.04 1.28 12.99
CA ASP A 20 3.73 1.30 12.37
C ASP A 20 3.85 1.90 10.96
N CYS A 21 2.97 1.48 10.04
CA CYS A 21 2.95 1.93 8.66
C CYS A 21 1.52 2.02 8.14
N GLN A 22 1.20 3.14 7.51
CA GLN A 22 -0.03 3.34 6.73
C GLN A 22 0.30 3.20 5.24
N ILE A 23 -0.45 2.33 4.55
CA ILE A 23 -0.24 2.02 3.13
C ILE A 23 -1.50 2.44 2.36
N THR A 24 -1.33 3.24 1.32
CA THR A 24 -2.40 3.61 0.39
C THR A 24 -2.00 3.21 -1.03
N ALA A 25 -2.73 2.27 -1.60
CA ALA A 25 -2.53 1.78 -2.96
C ALA A 25 -3.84 1.94 -3.76
N PRO A 26 -3.93 2.94 -4.66
CA PRO A 26 -5.13 3.16 -5.45
C PRO A 26 -5.30 2.06 -6.51
N ASN A 27 -6.54 1.84 -6.93
CA ASN A 27 -6.84 0.93 -8.04
C ASN A 27 -6.21 1.44 -9.35
N ILE A 28 -5.75 0.52 -10.19
CA ILE A 28 -5.30 0.81 -11.55
C ILE A 28 -6.46 0.50 -12.49
N SER A 29 -6.85 1.48 -13.32
CA SER A 29 -7.86 1.30 -14.36
C SER A 29 -7.23 1.53 -15.73
N PHE A 30 -7.20 0.49 -16.56
CA PHE A 30 -6.76 0.58 -17.95
C PHE A 30 -7.86 1.11 -18.90
N GLY A 31 -9.07 1.35 -18.38
CA GLY A 31 -10.24 1.68 -19.18
C GLY A 31 -10.75 0.47 -19.99
N SER A 32 -11.34 0.76 -21.15
CA SER A 32 -11.90 -0.24 -22.06
C SER A 32 -11.38 -0.02 -23.48
N ALA A 33 -11.03 -1.10 -24.17
CA ALA A 33 -10.70 -1.08 -25.58
C ALA A 33 -11.27 -2.34 -26.28
N PRO A 34 -11.64 -2.25 -27.57
CA PRO A 34 -12.22 -3.37 -28.31
C PRO A 34 -11.17 -4.44 -28.65
N VAL A 35 -9.89 -4.08 -28.66
CA VAL A 35 -8.75 -4.98 -28.94
C VAL A 35 -7.61 -4.71 -27.96
N VAL A 36 -6.76 -5.71 -27.74
CA VAL A 36 -5.65 -5.65 -26.77
C VAL A 36 -4.69 -4.51 -27.06
N SER A 37 -4.40 -4.21 -28.32
CA SER A 37 -3.51 -3.12 -28.73
C SER A 37 -4.11 -1.72 -28.53
N GLY A 38 -5.40 -1.61 -28.22
CA GLY A 38 -6.07 -0.33 -27.98
C GLY A 38 -5.94 0.17 -26.54
N PHE A 39 -5.40 -0.64 -25.63
CA PHE A 39 -5.14 -0.22 -24.25
C PHE A 39 -3.87 0.63 -24.17
N THR A 40 -3.95 1.77 -23.48
CA THR A 40 -2.79 2.61 -23.17
C THR A 40 -2.22 2.26 -21.80
N ALA A 41 -0.91 2.41 -21.64
CA ALA A 41 -0.28 2.27 -20.34
C ALA A 41 -0.82 3.32 -19.36
N VAL A 42 -1.07 2.91 -18.11
CA VAL A 42 -1.44 3.82 -17.01
C VAL A 42 -0.15 4.33 -16.38
N THR A 43 0.00 5.65 -16.31
CA THR A 43 1.20 6.32 -15.77
C THR A 43 0.84 7.22 -14.58
N GLY A 44 1.80 7.48 -13.69
CA GLY A 44 1.61 8.40 -12.57
C GLY A 44 0.85 7.83 -11.37
N GLN A 45 0.57 6.53 -11.35
CA GLN A 45 0.01 5.85 -10.18
C GLN A 45 1.11 5.60 -9.14
N THR A 46 0.85 6.01 -7.90
CA THR A 46 1.79 5.87 -6.78
C THR A 46 1.20 5.02 -5.67
N ILE A 47 2.04 4.17 -5.07
CA ILE A 47 1.75 3.54 -3.78
C ILE A 47 2.39 4.41 -2.71
N ASN A 48 1.58 4.93 -1.79
CA ASN A 48 2.03 5.80 -0.72
C ASN A 48 2.21 4.99 0.56
N ILE A 49 3.39 5.13 1.18
CA ILE A 49 3.75 4.43 2.43
C ILE A 49 4.25 5.47 3.42
N ALA A 50 3.59 5.57 4.56
CA ALA A 50 3.98 6.44 5.66
C ALA A 50 4.22 5.58 6.90
N CYS A 51 5.49 5.50 7.33
CA CYS A 51 5.90 4.67 8.47
C CYS A 51 6.47 5.51 9.61
N THR A 52 6.50 4.94 10.82
CA THR A 52 7.27 5.47 11.95
C THR A 52 8.70 5.79 11.49
N LYS A 53 9.20 6.97 11.88
CA LYS A 53 10.52 7.46 11.46
C LYS A 53 11.61 6.45 11.82
N GLY A 54 12.44 6.09 10.85
CA GLY A 54 13.57 5.16 11.04
C GLY A 54 13.22 3.69 10.80
N SER A 55 11.95 3.35 10.59
CA SER A 55 11.54 1.99 10.19
C SER A 55 12.01 1.67 8.77
N ALA A 56 12.72 0.55 8.61
CA ALA A 56 13.03 -0.01 7.29
C ALA A 56 11.84 -0.81 6.75
N TYR A 57 11.62 -0.77 5.44
CA TYR A 57 10.55 -1.52 4.77
C TYR A 57 10.96 -1.95 3.37
N THR A 58 10.26 -2.95 2.84
CA THR A 58 10.33 -3.38 1.43
C THR A 58 8.91 -3.50 0.89
N VAL A 59 8.75 -3.33 -0.43
CA VAL A 59 7.45 -3.41 -1.10
C VAL A 59 7.50 -4.52 -2.12
N GLY A 60 6.52 -5.42 -2.07
CA GLY A 60 6.35 -6.50 -3.03
C GLY A 60 4.92 -6.52 -3.58
N LEU A 61 4.79 -6.83 -4.86
CA LEU A 61 3.50 -7.08 -5.51
C LEU A 61 3.44 -8.56 -5.91
N SER A 62 2.41 -9.29 -5.48
CA SER A 62 2.19 -10.68 -5.89
C SER A 62 1.80 -10.78 -7.37
N ASP A 63 1.74 -11.98 -7.93
CA ASP A 63 1.35 -12.21 -9.33
C ASP A 63 -0.16 -11.99 -9.61
N GLY A 64 -0.90 -11.52 -8.61
CA GLY A 64 -2.34 -11.31 -8.67
C GLY A 64 -3.14 -12.61 -8.51
N GLN A 65 -4.45 -12.53 -8.76
CA GLN A 65 -5.37 -13.64 -8.49
C GLN A 65 -5.46 -14.68 -9.62
N ASN A 66 -5.02 -14.31 -10.83
CA ASN A 66 -5.11 -15.14 -12.03
C ASN A 66 -3.79 -15.21 -12.81
N PRO A 67 -2.65 -15.48 -12.15
CA PRO A 67 -1.38 -15.52 -12.87
C PRO A 67 -1.36 -16.69 -13.87
N VAL A 68 -0.49 -16.62 -14.87
CA VAL A 68 -0.29 -17.74 -15.82
C VAL A 68 0.25 -18.99 -15.11
N SER A 69 1.12 -18.78 -14.14
CA SER A 69 1.74 -19.77 -13.27
C SER A 69 2.25 -19.06 -12.00
N VAL A 70 2.75 -19.80 -11.01
CA VAL A 70 3.49 -19.20 -9.88
C VAL A 70 4.71 -18.43 -10.44
N GLY A 71 4.87 -17.16 -10.08
CA GLY A 71 5.89 -16.26 -10.64
C GLY A 71 5.65 -15.84 -12.09
N GLY A 72 4.49 -16.18 -12.66
CA GLY A 72 4.12 -15.90 -14.04
C GLY A 72 3.49 -14.51 -14.23
N ARG A 73 3.21 -14.15 -15.49
CA ARG A 73 2.59 -12.86 -15.81
C ARG A 73 1.19 -12.74 -15.20
N ARG A 74 0.89 -11.54 -14.68
CA ARG A 74 -0.42 -11.20 -14.12
C ARG A 74 -1.49 -11.16 -15.20
N ARG A 75 -2.71 -11.57 -14.86
CA ARG A 75 -3.87 -11.46 -15.75
C ARG A 75 -5.09 -10.92 -15.03
N MET A 76 -5.82 -10.04 -15.71
CA MET A 76 -7.20 -9.68 -15.39
C MET A 76 -8.14 -10.71 -16.02
N ILE A 77 -9.32 -10.91 -15.43
CA ILE A 77 -10.31 -11.91 -15.89
C ILE A 77 -11.65 -11.23 -16.18
N SER A 78 -12.33 -11.68 -17.24
CA SER A 78 -13.73 -11.36 -17.53
C SER A 78 -14.44 -12.61 -18.07
N GLY A 79 -15.29 -13.22 -17.24
CA GLY A 79 -15.82 -14.55 -17.52
C GLY A 79 -14.69 -15.58 -17.64
N SER A 80 -14.57 -16.24 -18.79
CA SER A 80 -13.47 -17.16 -19.11
C SER A 80 -12.30 -16.49 -19.85
N ASN A 81 -12.38 -15.19 -20.14
CA ASN A 81 -11.36 -14.47 -20.90
C ASN A 81 -10.31 -13.87 -19.96
N TYR A 82 -9.05 -13.89 -20.39
CA TYR A 82 -7.93 -13.34 -19.64
C TYR A 82 -7.20 -12.27 -20.45
N LEU A 83 -6.82 -11.18 -19.78
CA LEU A 83 -5.98 -10.13 -20.33
C LEU A 83 -4.70 -9.99 -19.50
N ALA A 84 -3.56 -10.25 -20.12
CA ALA A 84 -2.27 -10.14 -19.45
C ALA A 84 -1.84 -8.68 -19.28
N TYR A 85 -1.19 -8.36 -18.16
CA TYR A 85 -0.65 -7.04 -17.87
C TYR A 85 0.60 -7.15 -16.99
N ASP A 86 1.38 -6.08 -16.96
CA ASP A 86 2.57 -5.94 -16.13
C ASP A 86 2.52 -4.60 -15.37
N ILE A 87 3.15 -4.55 -14.20
CA ILE A 87 3.31 -3.33 -13.39
C ILE A 87 4.80 -3.10 -13.26
N PHE A 88 5.25 -1.90 -13.63
CA PHE A 88 6.64 -1.50 -13.57
C PHE A 88 6.81 -0.36 -12.57
N GLN A 89 7.91 -0.38 -11.82
CA GLN A 89 8.35 0.81 -11.10
C GLN A 89 8.93 1.81 -12.09
N SER A 90 8.77 3.10 -11.82
CA SER A 90 9.48 4.13 -12.56
C SER A 90 10.99 3.94 -12.39
N ALA A 91 11.76 4.33 -13.41
CA ALA A 91 13.22 4.42 -13.33
C ALA A 91 13.67 5.48 -12.31
#